data_AF-A0AAN8ZCV3-F1
#
_entry.id   AF-A0AAN8ZCV3-F1
#
_cell.length_a   1.000
_cell.length_b   1.000
_cell.length_c   1.000
_cell.angle_alpha   90.00
_cell.angle_beta   90.00
_cell.angle_gamma   90.00
#
_symmetry.space_group_name_H-M   'P 1'
#
loop_
_entity.id
_entity.type
_entity.pdbx_description
1 polymer ?
#
loop_
_entity_poly.entity_id
_entity_poly.type
_entity_poly.pdbx_seq_one_letter_code
_entity_poly.pdbx_strand_id
1 'polypeptide(L)'
;MMLELVWASLFKETLIINPKYFYESNAKIAVAQICQSIGFKSSQISALETLSDVAHRYIEALVRIAILAANSAGRTQSNLLDIVSAMEALNSPQGLRSAWNVKQSLT
;
A
#
# COMPACT_ATOMS: atom_id res chain seq x y z
N MET A 1 35.48 -4.42 11.98
CA MET A 1 34.95 -3.07 11.69
C MET A 1 34.63 -2.83 10.22
N MET A 2 35.39 -3.39 9.26
CA MET A 2 35.14 -3.20 7.82
C MET A 2 33.97 -4.05 7.26
N LEU A 3 33.60 -5.16 7.90
CA LEU A 3 32.51 -6.04 7.44
C LEU A 3 31.09 -5.52 7.76
N GLU A 4 30.90 -4.82 8.88
CA GLU A 4 29.62 -4.19 9.25
C GLU A 4 29.24 -3.04 8.29
N LEU A 5 30.24 -2.25 7.84
CA LEU A 5 30.02 -1.14 6.92
C LEU A 5 29.71 -1.61 5.50
N VAL A 6 30.32 -2.72 5.06
CA VAL A 6 30.02 -3.34 3.77
C VAL A 6 28.60 -3.90 3.75
N TRP A 7 28.16 -4.53 4.86
CA TRP A 7 26.76 -4.98 5.00
C TRP A 7 25.76 -3.81 5.02
N ALA A 8 26.07 -2.72 5.72
CA ALA A 8 25.20 -1.53 5.74
C ALA A 8 25.15 -0.78 4.38
N SER A 9 26.26 -0.77 3.63
CA SER A 9 26.34 -0.15 2.30
C SER A 9 25.60 -0.98 1.25
N LEU A 10 25.79 -2.30 1.23
CA LEU A 10 25.08 -3.22 0.34
C LEU A 10 23.57 -3.26 0.64
N PHE A 11 23.16 -3.16 1.92
CA PHE A 11 21.75 -3.09 2.30
C PHE A 11 21.10 -1.77 1.82
N LYS A 12 21.81 -0.64 1.90
CA LYS A 12 21.35 0.64 1.35
C LYS A 12 21.27 0.62 -0.18
N GLU A 13 22.28 0.08 -0.86
CA GLU A 13 22.31 0.05 -2.33
C GLU A 13 21.27 -0.89 -2.92
N THR A 14 21.01 -2.05 -2.30
CA THR A 14 19.99 -3.00 -2.79
C THR A 14 18.55 -2.45 -2.65
N LEU A 15 18.30 -1.58 -1.66
CA LEU A 15 17.01 -0.91 -1.46
C LEU A 15 16.76 0.25 -2.45
N ILE A 16 17.79 0.74 -3.14
CA ILE A 16 17.69 1.89 -4.06
C ILE A 16 17.32 1.46 -5.50
N ILE A 17 17.50 0.19 -5.88
CA ILE A 17 17.55 -0.18 -7.31
C ILE A 17 16.19 -0.66 -7.88
N ASN A 18 15.14 -0.83 -7.07
CA ASN A 18 13.81 -1.12 -7.60
C ASN A 18 12.70 -0.46 -6.77
N PRO A 19 11.91 0.46 -7.34
CA PRO A 19 10.78 1.09 -6.65
C PRO A 19 9.82 0.05 -6.05
N LYS A 20 9.61 -1.07 -6.76
CA LYS A 20 8.75 -2.16 -6.30
C LYS A 20 9.21 -2.74 -4.96
N TYR A 21 10.49 -3.06 -4.82
CA TYR A 21 11.03 -3.62 -3.57
C TYR A 21 10.98 -2.61 -2.43
N PHE A 22 11.13 -1.31 -2.74
CA PHE A 22 10.97 -0.25 -1.75
C PHE A 22 9.53 -0.17 -1.23
N TYR A 23 8.52 -0.15 -2.11
CA TYR A 23 7.12 -0.10 -1.69
C TYR A 23 6.66 -1.36 -0.95
N GLU A 24 7.07 -2.55 -1.42
CA GLU A 24 6.76 -3.82 -0.76
C GLU A 24 7.37 -3.91 0.65
N SER A 25 8.63 -3.47 0.81
CA SER A 25 9.29 -3.46 2.12
C SER A 25 8.61 -2.49 3.09
N ASN A 26 8.24 -1.30 2.63
CA ASN A 26 7.52 -0.33 3.46
C ASN A 26 6.13 -0.82 3.85
N ALA A 27 5.40 -1.48 2.94
CA ALA A 27 4.11 -2.09 3.26
C ALA A 27 4.26 -3.18 4.35
N LYS A 28 5.27 -4.05 4.22
CA LYS A 28 5.59 -5.07 5.24
C LYS A 28 5.91 -4.48 6.59
N ILE A 29 6.71 -3.40 6.63
CA ILE A 29 7.05 -2.70 7.89
C ILE A 29 5.81 -2.07 8.52
N ALA A 30 5.01 -1.34 7.74
CA ALA A 30 3.81 -0.68 8.24
C ALA A 30 2.80 -1.70 8.79
N VAL A 31 2.57 -2.81 8.08
CA VAL A 31 1.70 -3.90 8.55
C VAL A 31 2.25 -4.55 9.81
N ALA A 32 3.56 -4.81 9.89
CA ALA A 32 4.17 -5.36 11.11
C ALA A 32 4.02 -4.42 12.31
N GLN A 33 4.11 -3.10 12.09
CA GLN A 33 3.89 -2.09 13.12
C GLN A 33 2.42 -2.04 13.56
N ILE A 34 1.47 -2.15 12.64
CA ILE A 34 0.03 -2.26 12.96
C ILE A 34 -0.25 -3.53 13.77
N CYS A 35 0.30 -4.67 13.37
CA CYS A 35 0.16 -5.92 14.13
C CYS A 35 0.70 -5.78 15.56
N GLN A 36 1.85 -5.14 15.72
CA GLN A 36 2.42 -4.86 17.05
C GLN A 36 1.54 -3.91 17.86
N SER A 37 0.99 -2.85 17.26
CA SER A 37 0.15 -1.88 17.98
C SER A 37 -1.15 -2.48 18.51
N ILE A 38 -1.67 -3.52 17.86
CA ILE A 38 -2.85 -4.28 18.30
C ILE A 38 -2.50 -5.49 19.19
N GLY A 39 -1.23 -5.67 19.56
CA GLY A 39 -0.78 -6.65 20.57
C GLY A 39 -0.18 -7.95 20.03
N PHE A 40 0.00 -8.11 18.71
CA PHE A 40 0.73 -9.25 18.17
C PHE A 40 2.22 -9.12 18.43
N LYS A 41 2.83 -10.16 19.02
CA LYS A 41 4.27 -10.22 19.31
C LYS A 41 5.10 -10.75 18.15
N SER A 42 4.48 -11.51 17.27
CA SER A 42 5.09 -12.08 16.07
C SER A 42 4.01 -12.44 15.05
N SER A 43 4.41 -12.64 13.80
CA SER A 43 3.56 -13.18 12.74
C SER A 43 4.33 -14.21 11.93
N GLN A 44 3.60 -15.14 11.29
CA GLN A 44 4.18 -15.94 10.23
C GLN A 44 4.56 -15.04 9.06
N ILE A 45 5.63 -15.40 8.34
CA ILE A 45 6.08 -14.63 7.16
C ILE A 45 4.97 -14.58 6.11
N SER A 46 4.36 -15.73 5.80
CA SER A 46 3.24 -15.82 4.84
C SER A 46 2.05 -14.93 5.22
N ALA A 47 1.72 -14.83 6.51
CA ALA A 47 0.65 -13.97 7.01
C ALA A 47 1.01 -12.48 6.83
N LEU A 48 2.24 -12.10 7.16
CA LEU A 48 2.70 -10.72 6.99
C LEU A 48 2.72 -10.31 5.51
N GLU A 49 3.17 -11.21 4.63
CA GLU A 49 3.17 -11.00 3.19
C GLU A 49 1.76 -10.86 2.64
N THR A 50 0.85 -11.72 3.06
CA THR A 50 -0.56 -11.67 2.65
C THR A 50 -1.21 -10.35 3.10
N LEU A 51 -1.02 -9.95 4.36
CA LEU A 51 -1.56 -8.70 4.88
C LEU A 51 -0.96 -7.47 4.19
N SER A 52 0.32 -7.55 3.80
CA SER A 52 1.00 -6.48 3.05
C SER A 52 0.45 -6.35 1.62
N ASP A 53 0.16 -7.47 0.95
CA ASP A 53 -0.53 -7.44 -0.36
C ASP A 53 -1.93 -6.84 -0.23
N VAL A 54 -2.69 -7.24 0.78
CA VAL A 54 -4.03 -6.67 1.06
C VAL A 54 -3.94 -5.17 1.29
N ALA A 55 -3.00 -4.70 2.11
CA ALA A 55 -2.80 -3.28 2.38
C ALA A 55 -2.42 -2.51 1.10
N HIS A 56 -1.52 -3.06 0.29
CA HIS A 56 -1.13 -2.46 -0.99
C HIS A 56 -2.34 -2.30 -1.93
N ARG A 57 -3.14 -3.38 -2.08
CA ARG A 57 -4.32 -3.38 -2.93
C ARG A 57 -5.41 -2.42 -2.44
N TYR A 58 -5.56 -2.27 -1.13
CA TYR A 58 -6.47 -1.29 -0.54
C TYR A 58 -6.04 0.14 -0.86
N ILE A 59 -4.76 0.48 -0.68
CA ILE A 59 -4.22 1.80 -0.99
C ILE A 59 -4.35 2.11 -2.48
N GLU A 60 -4.06 1.15 -3.36
CA GLU A 60 -4.21 1.34 -4.79
C GLU A 60 -5.66 1.62 -5.19
N ALA A 61 -6.61 0.86 -4.65
CA ALA A 61 -8.04 1.08 -4.86
C ALA A 61 -8.47 2.48 -4.38
N LEU A 62 -8.00 2.89 -3.20
CA LEU A 62 -8.29 4.19 -2.61
C LEU A 62 -7.81 5.33 -3.49
N VAL A 63 -6.54 5.27 -3.94
CA VAL A 63 -5.94 6.28 -4.81
C VAL A 63 -6.67 6.35 -6.16
N ARG A 64 -7.03 5.21 -6.76
CA ARG A 64 -7.79 5.18 -8.02
C ARG A 64 -9.12 5.91 -7.88
N ILE A 65 -9.88 5.65 -6.82
CA ILE A 65 -11.18 6.30 -6.61
C ILE A 65 -10.99 7.80 -6.34
N ALA A 66 -9.98 8.21 -5.58
CA ALA A 66 -9.70 9.62 -5.32
C ALA A 66 -9.29 10.37 -6.60
N ILE A 67 -8.57 9.73 -7.52
CA ILE A 67 -8.25 10.32 -8.83
C ILE A 67 -9.51 10.46 -9.67
N LEU A 68 -10.40 9.46 -9.67
CA LEU A 68 -11.68 9.55 -10.38
C LEU A 68 -12.57 10.67 -9.84
N ALA A 69 -12.61 10.87 -8.52
CA ALA A 69 -13.33 11.96 -7.88
C ALA A 69 -12.75 13.34 -8.22
N ALA A 70 -11.42 13.47 -8.28
CA ALA A 70 -10.77 14.69 -8.73
C ALA A 70 -11.10 15.01 -10.19
N ASN A 71 -10.97 14.01 -11.07
CA ASN A 71 -11.24 14.14 -12.49
C ASN A 71 -12.70 14.48 -12.78
N SER A 72 -13.66 13.86 -12.06
CA SER A 72 -15.08 14.18 -12.22
C SER A 72 -15.43 15.60 -11.79
N ALA A 73 -14.65 16.16 -10.87
CA ALA A 73 -14.71 17.57 -10.46
C ALA A 73 -13.91 18.51 -11.40
N GLY A 74 -13.40 18.02 -12.54
CA GLY A 74 -12.62 18.80 -13.50
C GLY A 74 -11.21 19.17 -13.04
N ARG A 75 -10.72 18.54 -11.97
CA ARG A 75 -9.37 18.76 -11.42
C ARG A 75 -8.42 17.67 -11.87
N THR A 76 -7.17 18.03 -12.13
CA THR A 76 -6.09 17.09 -12.47
C THR A 76 -5.32 16.60 -11.25
N GLN A 77 -5.54 17.20 -10.09
CA GLN A 77 -4.87 16.87 -8.83
C GLN A 77 -5.92 16.52 -7.78
N SER A 78 -5.72 15.37 -7.12
CA SER A 78 -6.53 14.98 -5.97
C SER A 78 -6.17 15.81 -4.74
N ASN A 79 -7.17 16.03 -3.89
CA ASN A 79 -7.02 16.67 -2.59
C ASN A 79 -7.55 15.77 -1.46
N LEU A 80 -7.52 16.27 -0.22
CA LEU A 80 -7.95 15.50 0.94
C LEU A 80 -9.42 15.04 0.86
N LEU A 81 -10.31 15.86 0.30
CA LEU A 81 -11.74 15.53 0.19
C LEU A 81 -11.97 14.35 -0.76
N ASP A 82 -11.16 14.22 -1.81
CA ASP A 82 -11.21 13.07 -2.72
C ASP A 82 -10.82 11.77 -2.00
N ILE A 83 -9.83 11.84 -1.09
CA ILE A 83 -9.39 10.69 -0.29
C ILE A 83 -10.48 10.30 0.72
N VAL A 84 -11.09 11.26 1.42
CA VAL A 84 -12.21 11.00 2.34
C VAL A 84 -13.38 10.36 1.58
N SER A 85 -13.74 10.91 0.43
CA SER A 85 -14.81 10.37 -0.42
C SER A 85 -14.48 8.95 -0.91
N ALA A 86 -13.21 8.68 -1.24
CA ALA A 86 -12.76 7.36 -1.63
C ALA A 86 -12.82 6.34 -0.48
N MET A 87 -12.52 6.74 0.75
CA MET A 87 -12.67 5.89 1.93
C MET A 87 -14.14 5.53 2.18
N GLU A 88 -15.03 6.52 2.08
CA GLU A 88 -16.48 6.30 2.21
C GLU A 88 -17.00 5.35 1.12
N ALA A 89 -16.55 5.54 -0.13
CA ALA A 89 -16.88 4.66 -1.23
C ALA A 89 -16.40 3.22 -0.99
N LEU A 90 -15.17 3.00 -0.54
CA LEU A 90 -14.63 1.66 -0.27
C LEU A 90 -15.28 0.97 0.93
N ASN A 91 -15.73 1.74 1.92
CA ASN A 91 -16.45 1.21 3.08
C ASN A 91 -17.90 0.83 2.75
N SER A 92 -18.44 1.26 1.61
CA SER A 92 -19.71 0.77 1.09
C SER A 92 -19.55 -0.66 0.54
N PRO A 93 -20.49 -1.59 0.82
CA PRO A 93 -20.45 -2.97 0.31
C PRO A 93 -20.25 -3.07 -1.22
N GLN A 94 -20.70 -2.05 -1.96
CA GLN A 94 -20.56 -1.97 -3.41
C GLN A 94 -19.21 -1.44 -3.88
N GLY A 95 -18.57 -0.51 -3.17
CA GLY A 95 -17.36 0.17 -3.67
C GLY A 95 -16.12 -0.72 -3.67
N LEU A 96 -15.96 -1.60 -2.68
CA LEU A 96 -14.84 -2.55 -2.63
C LEU A 96 -14.89 -3.57 -3.78
N ARG A 97 -16.09 -4.07 -4.12
CA ARG A 97 -16.30 -5.01 -5.24
C ARG A 97 -15.96 -4.37 -6.58
N SER A 98 -16.40 -3.14 -6.81
CA SER A 98 -16.10 -2.41 -8.05
C SER A 98 -14.61 -2.13 -8.21
N ALA A 99 -13.92 -1.73 -7.13
CA ALA A 99 -12.49 -1.44 -7.18
C ALA A 99 -11.62 -2.67 -7.52
N TRP A 100 -11.98 -3.86 -7.02
CA TRP A 100 -11.30 -5.12 -7.36
C TRP A 100 -11.53 -5.54 -8.83
N ASN A 101 -12.75 -5.39 -9.34
CA ASN A 101 -13.11 -5.80 -10.70
C ASN A 101 -12.43 -4.94 -11.79
N VAL A 102 -12.24 -3.65 -11.54
CA VAL A 102 -11.53 -2.75 -12.47
C VAL A 102 -10.08 -3.22 -12.71
N LYS A 103 -9.45 -3.89 -11.73
CA LYS A 103 -8.11 -4.45 -11.91
C LYS A 103 -8.08 -5.68 -12.81
N GLN A 104 -9.12 -6.52 -12.80
CA GLN A 104 -9.18 -7.74 -13.63
C GLN A 104 -9.52 -7.46 -15.09
N SER A 105 -10.23 -6.37 -15.38
CA SER A 105 -10.57 -5.99 -16.77
C SER A 105 -9.41 -5.33 -17.54
N LEU A 106 -8.27 -5.07 -16.88
CA LEU A 106 -7.08 -4.43 -17.46
C LEU A 106 -5.89 -5.41 -17.60
N THR A 107 -6.15 -6.71 -17.49
CA THR A 107 -5.22 -7.84 -17.75
C THR A 107 -5.83 -8.75 -18.79
#